data_AF-A0ABD5F162-F1
#
_entry.id   AF-A0ABD5F162-F1
#
_cell.length_a   1.000
_cell.length_b   1.000
_cell.length_c   1.000
_cell.angle_alpha   90.00
_cell.angle_beta   90.00
_cell.angle_gamma   90.00
#
_symmetry.space_group_name_H-M   'P 1'
#
loop_
_entity.id
_entity.type
_entity.pdbx_description
1 polymer ?
#
loop_
_entity_poly.entity_id
_entity_poly.type
_entity_poly.pdbx_seq_one_letter_code
_entity_poly.pdbx_strand_id
1 'polypeptide(L)'
;VLLGTILLSLVGLLTLPGYRTNYNDRNYLPTDLPAQAGFAAADRHFSAAKMNPELLLIETDHYVRNSADFLVIDKIAKALKNVHGIAQVQTITRPDGEPIKHSTIPYTLGQSGTTQLMNNDYLQNNLDNILKQANDLQTSIDSMTEMMNIQTELAAVSQRMADKMKTTSGDMSEVRDHLADFDDFFRPIRNYFYWEPHCFDIPVCWSMRSIFESLDGIN
;
A
#
# COMPACT_ATOMS: atom_id res chain seq x y z
N VAL A 1 49.60 83.80 -42.25
CA VAL A 1 48.16 83.51 -42.43
C VAL A 1 47.91 82.02 -42.69
N LEU A 2 48.51 81.43 -43.72
CA LEU A 2 48.27 80.02 -44.12
C LEU A 2 48.63 78.97 -43.05
N LEU A 3 49.76 79.15 -42.33
CA LEU A 3 50.11 78.31 -41.17
C LEU A 3 49.11 78.44 -40.02
N GLY A 4 48.58 79.65 -39.79
CA GLY A 4 47.58 79.90 -38.75
C GLY A 4 46.24 79.24 -39.06
N THR A 5 45.80 79.27 -40.32
CA THR A 5 44.57 78.59 -40.76
C THR A 5 44.69 77.08 -40.70
N ILE A 6 45.87 76.52 -41.01
CA ILE A 6 46.13 75.08 -40.88
C ILE A 6 46.07 74.65 -39.41
N LEU A 7 46.75 75.38 -38.52
CA LEU A 7 46.70 75.10 -37.08
C LEU A 7 45.28 75.17 -36.54
N LEU A 8 44.49 76.18 -36.92
CA LEU A 8 43.10 76.32 -36.51
C LEU A 8 42.23 75.14 -37.00
N SER A 9 42.44 74.68 -38.23
CA SER A 9 41.71 73.53 -38.78
C SER A 9 42.07 72.21 -38.09
N LEU A 10 43.33 72.03 -37.69
CA LEU A 10 43.80 70.84 -36.96
C LEU A 10 43.20 70.76 -35.56
N VAL A 11 42.98 71.90 -34.89
CA VAL A 11 42.26 71.92 -33.60
C VAL A 11 40.82 71.41 -33.76
N GLY A 12 40.12 71.80 -34.84
CA GLY A 12 38.79 71.26 -35.14
C GLY A 12 38.82 69.76 -35.44
N LEU A 13 39.84 69.29 -36.17
CA LEU A 13 40.03 67.87 -36.51
C LEU A 13 40.31 66.99 -35.27
N LEU A 14 40.90 67.57 -34.21
CA LEU A 14 41.18 66.89 -32.94
C LEU A 14 39.90 66.38 -32.25
N THR A 15 38.73 66.94 -32.57
CA THR A 15 37.44 66.53 -31.99
C THR A 15 36.82 65.31 -32.69
N LEU A 16 37.24 64.99 -33.92
CA LEU A 16 36.67 63.89 -34.71
C LEU A 16 36.94 62.49 -34.15
N PRO A 17 38.12 62.16 -33.58
CA PRO A 17 38.35 60.86 -32.95
C PRO A 17 37.41 60.56 -31.76
N GLY A 18 36.84 61.61 -31.14
CA GLY A 18 35.86 61.49 -30.06
C GLY A 18 34.42 61.37 -30.53
N TYR A 19 34.15 61.52 -31.83
CA TYR A 19 32.80 61.47 -32.37
C TYR A 19 32.22 60.06 -32.28
N ARG A 20 31.13 59.92 -31.52
CA ARG A 20 30.36 58.68 -31.41
C ARG A 20 29.03 58.87 -32.13
N THR A 21 28.84 58.14 -33.22
CA THR A 21 27.55 58.07 -33.91
C THR A 21 26.54 57.35 -33.02
N ASN A 22 25.40 57.98 -32.76
CA ASN A 22 24.26 57.34 -32.11
C ASN A 22 23.12 57.26 -33.12
N TYR A 23 22.58 56.07 -33.33
CA TYR A 23 21.48 55.82 -34.27
C TYR A 23 20.13 55.69 -33.54
N ASN A 24 20.08 56.03 -32.25
CA ASN A 24 18.85 56.04 -31.49
C ASN A 24 18.14 57.38 -31.67
N ASP A 25 17.22 57.43 -32.63
CA ASP A 25 16.40 58.60 -32.97
C ASP A 25 15.64 59.16 -31.76
N ARG A 26 15.31 58.32 -30.77
CA ARG A 26 14.62 58.74 -29.54
C ARG A 26 15.40 59.80 -28.76
N ASN A 27 16.73 59.77 -28.81
CA ASN A 27 17.58 60.74 -28.11
C ASN A 27 17.57 62.13 -28.77
N TYR A 28 17.15 62.21 -30.03
CA TYR A 28 17.06 63.45 -30.79
C TYR A 28 15.65 64.03 -30.80
N LEU A 29 14.69 63.35 -30.17
CA LEU A 29 13.32 63.86 -30.01
C LEU A 29 13.25 64.91 -28.89
N PRO A 30 12.54 66.03 -29.10
CA PRO A 30 12.25 67.02 -28.05
C PRO A 30 11.57 66.40 -26.83
N THR A 31 11.93 66.85 -25.62
CA THR A 31 11.42 66.31 -24.34
C THR A 31 9.98 66.71 -24.03
N ASP A 32 9.46 67.72 -24.73
CA ASP A 32 8.10 68.24 -24.62
C ASP A 32 7.07 67.48 -25.47
N LEU A 33 7.50 66.52 -26.30
CA LEU A 33 6.59 65.69 -27.07
C LEU A 33 5.77 64.77 -26.16
N PRO A 34 4.42 64.70 -26.31
CA PRO A 34 3.58 63.78 -25.53
C PRO A 34 4.02 62.31 -25.62
N ALA A 35 4.62 61.91 -26.75
CA ALA A 35 5.17 60.57 -26.94
C ALA A 35 6.28 60.21 -25.93
N GLN A 36 7.08 61.20 -25.48
CA GLN A 36 8.12 60.97 -24.46
C GLN A 36 7.55 60.57 -23.11
N ALA A 37 6.38 61.09 -22.73
CA ALA A 37 5.71 60.68 -21.49
C ALA A 37 5.34 59.18 -21.54
N GLY A 38 4.91 58.69 -22.71
CA GLY A 38 4.66 57.26 -22.95
C GLY A 38 5.92 56.42 -22.84
N PHE A 39 7.01 56.84 -23.46
CA PHE A 39 8.31 56.16 -23.34
C PHE A 39 8.83 56.16 -21.90
N ALA A 40 8.74 57.29 -21.19
CA ALA A 40 9.18 57.41 -19.80
C ALA A 40 8.34 56.54 -18.85
N ALA A 41 7.05 56.34 -19.13
CA ALA A 41 6.20 55.41 -18.39
C ALA A 41 6.55 53.95 -18.70
N ALA A 42 6.78 53.61 -19.98
CA ALA A 42 7.13 52.27 -20.41
C ALA A 42 8.49 51.81 -19.89
N ASP A 43 9.51 52.67 -19.91
CA ASP A 43 10.86 52.38 -19.41
C ASP A 43 10.88 52.01 -17.91
N ARG A 44 9.87 52.42 -17.13
CA ARG A 44 9.74 52.03 -15.70
C ARG A 44 9.40 50.56 -15.52
N HIS A 45 8.74 49.94 -16.50
CA HIS A 45 8.17 48.60 -16.38
C HIS A 45 8.72 47.60 -17.39
N PHE A 46 9.24 48.07 -18.52
CA PHE A 46 9.75 47.24 -19.60
C PHE A 46 11.21 47.58 -19.87
N SER A 47 12.03 46.54 -20.08
CA SER A 47 13.40 46.75 -20.55
C SER A 47 13.38 47.29 -21.99
N ALA A 48 14.41 48.05 -22.36
CA ALA A 48 14.55 48.58 -23.72
C ALA A 48 14.49 47.48 -24.80
N ALA A 49 15.00 46.28 -24.49
CA ALA A 49 14.93 45.10 -25.36
C ALA A 49 13.50 44.57 -25.56
N LYS A 50 12.62 44.71 -24.55
CA LYS A 50 11.22 44.28 -24.66
C LYS A 50 10.37 45.28 -25.45
N MET A 51 10.79 46.55 -25.48
CA MET A 51 10.14 47.59 -26.29
C MET A 51 10.54 47.54 -27.77
N ASN A 52 11.72 46.99 -28.08
CA ASN A 52 12.22 46.84 -29.46
C ASN A 52 12.57 45.37 -29.73
N PRO A 53 11.57 44.48 -29.87
CA PRO A 53 11.84 43.08 -30.12
C PRO A 53 12.36 42.85 -31.54
N GLU A 54 13.27 41.89 -31.68
CA GLU A 54 13.61 41.33 -32.99
C GLU A 54 12.56 40.28 -33.36
N LEU A 55 12.06 40.35 -34.60
CA LEU A 55 11.04 39.43 -35.11
C LEU A 55 11.68 38.43 -36.08
N LEU A 56 11.64 37.16 -35.72
CA LEU A 56 11.99 36.05 -36.60
C LEU A 56 10.71 35.48 -37.22
N LEU A 57 10.56 35.61 -38.53
CA LEU A 57 9.48 34.98 -39.28
C LEU A 57 9.89 33.57 -39.71
N ILE A 58 9.05 32.58 -39.42
CA ILE A 58 9.22 31.20 -39.88
C ILE A 58 8.13 30.94 -40.91
N GLU A 59 8.55 30.61 -42.13
CA GLU A 59 7.65 30.23 -43.22
C GLU A 59 7.69 28.71 -43.42
N THR A 60 6.52 28.12 -43.66
CA THR A 60 6.33 26.68 -43.87
C THR A 60 5.38 26.45 -45.05
N ASP A 61 5.52 25.32 -45.71
CA ASP A 61 4.66 24.87 -46.82
C ASP A 61 3.34 24.20 -46.35
N HIS A 62 3.16 24.06 -45.04
CA HIS A 62 2.01 23.42 -44.41
C HIS A 62 1.55 24.17 -43.16
N TYR A 63 0.41 23.74 -42.62
CA TYR A 63 -0.22 24.34 -41.46
C TYR A 63 0.42 23.89 -40.13
N VAL A 64 0.99 24.85 -39.39
CA VAL A 64 1.79 24.60 -38.18
C VAL A 64 1.02 24.52 -36.86
N ARG A 65 -0.32 24.65 -36.85
CA ARG A 65 -1.09 24.59 -35.59
C ARG A 65 -1.45 23.16 -35.19
N ASN A 66 -0.42 22.33 -35.05
CA ASN A 66 -0.53 20.96 -34.57
C ASN A 66 0.60 20.64 -33.56
N SER A 67 0.47 19.52 -32.85
CA SER A 67 1.40 19.16 -31.77
C SER A 67 2.82 18.88 -32.25
N ALA A 68 2.99 18.33 -33.46
CA ALA A 68 4.31 18.02 -34.00
C ALA A 68 5.08 19.32 -34.31
N ASP A 69 4.42 20.27 -34.97
CA ASP A 69 5.05 21.55 -35.33
C ASP A 69 5.28 22.45 -34.11
N PHE A 70 4.41 22.40 -33.10
CA PHE A 70 4.67 23.08 -31.83
C PHE A 70 5.90 22.53 -31.12
N LEU A 71 6.20 21.23 -31.22
CA LEU A 71 7.44 20.67 -30.68
C LEU A 71 8.67 21.21 -31.42
N VAL A 72 8.59 21.32 -32.75
CA VAL A 72 9.65 21.90 -33.57
C VAL A 72 9.86 23.38 -33.20
N ILE A 73 8.79 24.15 -33.07
CA ILE A 73 8.83 25.56 -32.65
C ILE A 73 9.45 25.71 -31.24
N ASP A 74 9.09 24.86 -30.28
CA ASP A 74 9.74 24.89 -28.94
C ASP A 74 11.24 24.56 -29.02
N LYS A 75 11.65 23.65 -29.91
CA LYS A 75 13.07 23.34 -30.13
C LYS A 75 13.82 24.54 -30.73
N ILE A 76 13.22 25.23 -31.69
CA ILE A 76 13.77 26.47 -32.25
C ILE A 76 13.89 27.54 -31.15
N ALA A 77 12.84 27.74 -30.36
CA ALA A 77 12.85 28.72 -29.27
C ALA A 77 13.91 28.42 -28.20
N LYS A 78 14.11 27.14 -27.85
CA LYS A 78 15.21 26.71 -26.96
C LYS A 78 16.58 27.00 -27.55
N ALA A 79 16.77 26.73 -28.85
CA ALA A 79 18.04 27.02 -29.52
C ALA A 79 18.34 28.52 -29.55
N LEU A 80 17.33 29.35 -29.89
CA LEU A 80 17.45 30.80 -29.89
C LEU A 80 17.78 31.35 -28.50
N LYS A 81 17.13 30.86 -27.43
CA LYS A 81 17.42 31.29 -26.07
C LYS A 81 18.90 31.07 -25.66
N ASN A 82 19.59 30.11 -26.27
CA ASN A 82 21.00 29.83 -25.98
C ASN A 82 21.99 30.73 -26.76
N VAL A 83 21.51 31.57 -27.68
CA VAL A 83 22.34 32.53 -28.40
C VAL A 83 22.72 33.69 -27.47
N HIS A 84 24.00 34.09 -27.49
CA HIS A 84 24.50 35.18 -26.68
C HIS A 84 23.75 36.49 -26.97
N GLY A 85 23.28 37.18 -25.93
CA GLY A 85 22.54 38.43 -26.03
C GLY A 85 21.01 38.26 -26.09
N ILE A 86 20.48 37.04 -26.20
CA ILE A 86 19.04 36.79 -26.17
C ILE A 86 18.57 36.59 -24.72
N ALA A 87 17.75 37.53 -24.22
CA ALA A 87 17.19 37.44 -22.88
C ALA A 87 15.99 36.48 -22.79
N GLN A 88 15.08 36.55 -23.77
CA GLN A 88 13.85 35.75 -23.81
C GLN A 88 13.38 35.56 -25.25
N VAL A 89 12.64 34.48 -25.50
CA VAL A 89 12.04 34.17 -26.80
C VAL A 89 10.55 33.98 -26.62
N GLN A 90 9.74 34.88 -27.21
CA GLN A 90 8.29 34.82 -27.14
C GLN A 90 7.74 34.07 -28.35
N THR A 91 6.97 33.01 -28.11
CA THR A 91 6.34 32.20 -29.16
C THR A 91 5.09 31.51 -28.61
N ILE A 92 4.32 30.80 -29.45
CA ILE A 92 3.09 30.11 -29.05
C ILE A 92 3.29 29.06 -27.94
N THR A 93 4.47 28.44 -27.87
CA THR A 93 4.82 27.49 -26.80
C THR A 93 5.40 28.17 -25.55
N ARG A 94 5.66 29.48 -25.61
CA ARG A 94 6.30 30.31 -24.57
C ARG A 94 5.71 31.73 -24.61
N PRO A 95 4.41 31.92 -24.31
CA PRO A 95 3.73 33.19 -24.49
C PRO A 95 4.33 34.32 -23.62
N ASP A 96 4.92 33.97 -22.48
CA ASP A 96 5.57 34.91 -21.56
C ASP A 96 7.11 34.94 -21.71
N GLY A 97 7.67 34.23 -22.69
CA GLY A 97 9.12 34.04 -22.86
C GLY A 97 9.70 32.82 -22.12
N GLU A 98 8.90 32.21 -21.24
CA GLU A 98 9.23 30.99 -20.50
C GLU A 98 8.34 29.80 -20.92
N PRO A 99 8.77 28.54 -20.72
CA PRO A 99 7.90 27.39 -20.96
C PRO A 99 6.63 27.48 -20.13
N ILE A 100 5.51 27.04 -20.69
CA ILE A 100 4.24 26.96 -19.95
C ILE A 100 4.42 26.09 -18.71
N LYS A 101 3.88 26.55 -17.57
CA LYS A 101 3.94 25.79 -16.31
C LYS A 101 3.29 24.43 -16.50
N HIS A 102 3.90 23.41 -15.94
CA HIS A 102 3.35 22.04 -15.92
C HIS A 102 3.20 21.37 -17.30
N SER A 103 3.71 21.96 -18.39
CA SER A 103 3.60 21.40 -19.74
C SER A 103 4.88 20.76 -20.25
N THR A 104 5.93 20.69 -19.43
CA THR A 104 7.23 20.15 -19.85
C THR A 104 7.26 18.63 -19.68
N ILE A 105 7.92 17.94 -20.61
CA ILE A 105 8.11 16.47 -20.53
C ILE A 105 8.70 16.05 -19.17
N PRO A 106 9.73 16.73 -18.62
CA PRO A 106 10.24 16.40 -17.29
C PRO A 106 9.20 16.59 -16.17
N TYR A 107 8.33 17.60 -16.26
CA TYR A 107 7.27 17.79 -15.27
C TYR A 107 6.23 16.66 -15.32
N THR A 108 5.77 16.28 -16.52
CA THR A 108 4.81 15.19 -16.68
C THR A 108 5.38 13.84 -16.25
N LEU A 109 6.67 13.60 -16.53
CA LEU A 109 7.38 12.40 -16.06
C LEU A 109 7.56 12.42 -14.53
N GLY A 110 7.97 13.57 -13.97
CA GLY A 110 8.13 13.73 -12.53
C GLY A 110 6.83 13.51 -11.77
N GLN A 111 5.70 14.00 -12.29
CA GLN A 111 4.38 13.82 -11.69
C GLN A 111 3.93 12.34 -11.64
N SER A 112 4.36 11.53 -12.62
CA SER A 112 4.06 10.08 -12.62
C SER A 112 4.85 9.34 -11.54
N GLY A 113 6.12 9.72 -11.35
CA GLY A 113 6.98 9.14 -10.31
C GLY A 113 6.59 9.55 -8.89
N THR A 114 6.12 10.79 -8.68
CA THR A 114 5.73 11.27 -7.35
C THR A 114 4.52 10.52 -6.79
N THR A 115 3.52 10.18 -7.60
CA THR A 115 2.38 9.37 -7.16
C THR A 115 2.82 7.97 -6.72
N GLN A 116 3.80 7.36 -7.39
CA GLN A 116 4.31 6.05 -7.02
C GLN A 116 5.11 6.09 -5.71
N LEU A 117 5.92 7.12 -5.49
CA LEU A 117 6.61 7.38 -4.23
C LEU A 117 5.64 7.62 -3.07
N MET A 118 4.58 8.42 -3.29
CA MET A 118 3.55 8.66 -2.26
C MET A 118 2.77 7.39 -1.90
N ASN A 119 2.51 6.51 -2.86
CA ASN A 119 1.83 5.23 -2.61
C ASN A 119 2.75 4.12 -2.07
N ASN A 120 4.06 4.35 -2.00
CA ASN A 120 5.00 3.32 -1.58
C ASN A 120 4.81 2.95 -0.10
N ASP A 121 4.61 3.94 0.77
CA ASP A 121 4.33 3.72 2.19
C ASP A 121 3.01 2.96 2.39
N TYR A 122 1.97 3.29 1.61
CA TYR A 122 0.71 2.55 1.61
C TYR A 122 0.90 1.09 1.19
N LEU A 123 1.71 0.83 0.17
CA LEU A 123 2.02 -0.53 -0.30
C LEU A 123 2.79 -1.33 0.76
N GLN A 124 3.80 -0.73 1.41
CA GLN A 124 4.54 -1.37 2.50
C GLN A 124 3.64 -1.73 3.67
N ASN A 125 2.80 -0.79 4.13
CA ASN A 125 1.85 -1.04 5.22
C ASN A 125 0.85 -2.16 4.88
N ASN A 126 0.40 -2.27 3.63
CA ASN A 126 -0.44 -3.39 3.21
C ASN A 126 0.30 -4.73 3.24
N LEU A 127 1.56 -4.78 2.80
CA LEU A 127 2.38 -5.98 2.87
C LEU A 127 2.59 -6.43 4.32
N ASP A 128 2.85 -5.49 5.24
CA ASP A 128 2.98 -5.80 6.66
C ASP A 128 1.68 -6.34 7.27
N ASN A 129 0.53 -5.81 6.86
CA ASN A 129 -0.77 -6.32 7.29
C ASN A 129 -1.05 -7.72 6.74
N ILE A 130 -0.67 -8.01 5.49
CA ILE A 130 -0.77 -9.35 4.91
C ILE A 130 0.13 -10.33 5.68
N LEU A 131 1.34 -9.92 6.05
CA LEU A 131 2.23 -10.74 6.88
C LEU A 131 1.63 -11.04 8.25
N LYS A 132 1.01 -10.04 8.91
CA LYS A 132 0.29 -10.26 10.17
C LYS A 132 -0.87 -11.24 9.98
N GLN A 133 -1.68 -11.07 8.94
CA GLN A 133 -2.80 -11.96 8.64
C GLN A 133 -2.32 -13.40 8.38
N ALA A 134 -1.20 -13.59 7.69
CA ALA A 134 -0.61 -14.91 7.47
C ALA A 134 -0.18 -15.58 8.79
N ASN A 135 0.40 -14.81 9.74
CA ASN A 135 0.75 -15.32 11.06
C ASN A 135 -0.49 -15.68 11.90
N ASP A 136 -1.55 -14.89 11.82
CA ASP A 136 -2.82 -15.18 12.51
C ASP A 136 -3.46 -16.46 11.95
N LEU A 137 -3.42 -16.65 10.62
CA LEU A 137 -3.86 -17.90 9.99
C LEU A 137 -3.03 -19.10 10.44
N GLN A 138 -1.72 -18.96 10.60
CA GLN A 138 -0.88 -20.04 11.13
C GLN A 138 -1.30 -20.42 12.55
N THR A 139 -1.56 -19.44 13.42
CA THR A 139 -2.05 -19.69 14.78
C THR A 139 -3.39 -20.42 14.79
N SER A 140 -4.28 -20.09 13.85
CA SER A 140 -5.56 -20.78 13.68
C SER A 140 -5.37 -22.23 13.18
N ILE A 141 -4.44 -22.49 12.27
CA ILE A 141 -4.09 -23.83 11.80
C ILE A 141 -3.54 -24.69 12.94
N ASP A 142 -2.64 -24.13 13.75
CA ASP A 142 -2.05 -24.83 14.90
C ASP A 142 -3.15 -25.22 15.90
N SER A 143 -4.07 -24.29 16.19
CA SER A 143 -5.23 -24.53 17.08
C SER A 143 -6.18 -25.60 16.54
N MET A 144 -6.47 -25.60 15.23
CA MET A 144 -7.29 -26.64 14.60
C MET A 144 -6.59 -28.00 14.62
N THR A 145 -5.28 -28.04 14.44
CA THR A 145 -4.48 -29.26 14.50
C THR A 145 -4.53 -29.87 15.89
N GLU A 146 -4.40 -29.04 16.93
CA GLU A 146 -4.53 -29.50 18.32
C GLU A 146 -5.95 -30.01 18.63
N MET A 147 -6.99 -29.31 18.14
CA MET A 147 -8.37 -29.77 18.27
C MET A 147 -8.59 -31.14 17.63
N MET A 148 -8.04 -31.37 16.43
CA MET A 148 -8.12 -32.68 15.76
C MET A 148 -7.38 -33.77 16.55
N ASN A 149 -6.22 -33.46 17.13
CA ASN A 149 -5.49 -34.41 17.97
C ASN A 149 -6.30 -34.79 19.21
N ILE A 150 -6.88 -33.82 19.91
CA ILE A 150 -7.74 -34.05 21.08
C ILE A 150 -8.97 -34.89 20.69
N GLN A 151 -9.59 -34.61 19.55
CA GLN A 151 -10.76 -35.37 19.09
C GLN A 151 -10.41 -36.82 18.74
N THR A 152 -9.21 -37.06 18.22
CA THR A 152 -8.68 -38.40 17.97
C THR A 152 -8.42 -39.15 19.28
N GLU A 153 -7.86 -38.47 20.28
CA GLU A 153 -7.66 -39.04 21.61
C GLU A 153 -8.98 -39.36 22.31
N LEU A 154 -9.97 -38.47 22.23
CA LEU A 154 -11.31 -38.67 22.76
C LEU A 154 -11.99 -39.88 22.12
N ALA A 155 -11.90 -40.02 20.79
CA ALA A 155 -12.42 -41.18 20.07
C ALA A 155 -11.74 -42.48 20.55
N ALA A 156 -10.42 -42.47 20.72
CA ALA A 156 -9.68 -43.62 21.23
C ALA A 156 -10.05 -43.99 22.68
N VAL A 157 -10.24 -43.00 23.56
CA VAL A 157 -10.70 -43.22 24.94
C VAL A 157 -12.12 -43.78 24.97
N SER A 158 -13.03 -43.22 24.17
CA SER A 158 -14.41 -43.69 24.08
C SER A 158 -14.50 -45.13 23.60
N GLN A 159 -13.68 -45.50 22.60
CA GLN A 159 -13.61 -46.87 22.12
C GLN A 159 -13.06 -47.84 23.17
N ARG A 160 -11.98 -47.47 23.89
CA ARG A 160 -11.49 -48.25 25.03
C ARG A 160 -12.54 -48.41 26.13
N MET A 161 -13.34 -47.38 26.38
CA MET A 161 -14.43 -47.44 27.36
C MET A 161 -15.52 -48.41 26.92
N ALA A 162 -15.91 -48.39 25.64
CA ALA A 162 -16.87 -49.33 25.07
C ALA A 162 -16.36 -50.78 25.13
N ASP A 163 -15.09 -51.03 24.79
CA ASP A 163 -14.46 -52.35 24.89
C ASP A 163 -14.47 -52.86 26.32
N LYS A 164 -14.10 -52.00 27.29
CA LYS A 164 -14.07 -52.36 28.71
C LYS A 164 -15.47 -52.62 29.27
N MET A 165 -16.47 -51.82 28.86
CA MET A 165 -17.87 -52.04 29.21
C MET A 165 -18.38 -53.39 28.67
N LYS A 166 -17.97 -53.77 27.45
CA LYS A 166 -18.30 -55.07 26.87
C LYS A 166 -17.69 -56.22 27.67
N THR A 167 -16.42 -56.11 28.06
CA THR A 167 -15.76 -57.09 28.95
C THR A 167 -16.47 -57.18 30.29
N THR A 168 -16.72 -56.05 30.96
CA THR A 168 -17.42 -56.04 32.26
C THR A 168 -18.83 -56.62 32.17
N SER A 169 -19.57 -56.38 31.08
CA SER A 169 -20.86 -57.02 30.84
C SER A 169 -20.74 -58.53 30.64
N GLY A 170 -19.67 -59.01 29.99
CA GLY A 170 -19.37 -60.43 29.85
C GLY A 170 -19.06 -61.07 31.19
N ASP A 171 -18.16 -60.47 31.96
CA ASP A 171 -17.77 -60.93 33.30
C ASP A 171 -18.99 -60.96 34.24
N MET A 172 -19.89 -59.96 34.17
CA MET A 172 -21.14 -59.93 34.95
C MET A 172 -22.08 -61.08 34.58
N SER A 173 -22.14 -61.46 33.29
CA SER A 173 -22.92 -62.62 32.84
C SER A 173 -22.33 -63.92 33.38
N GLU A 174 -21.00 -64.05 33.37
CA GLU A 174 -20.30 -65.23 33.90
C GLU A 174 -20.50 -65.37 35.41
N VAL A 175 -20.42 -64.26 36.16
CA VAL A 175 -20.74 -64.24 37.60
C VAL A 175 -22.20 -64.64 37.86
N ARG A 176 -23.16 -64.13 37.07
CA ARG A 176 -24.57 -64.51 37.17
C ARG A 176 -24.77 -66.02 36.91
N ASP A 177 -24.12 -66.55 35.89
CA ASP A 177 -24.25 -67.96 35.52
C ASP A 177 -23.63 -68.87 36.61
N HIS A 178 -22.49 -68.50 37.18
CA HIS A 178 -21.93 -69.19 38.34
C HIS A 178 -22.77 -69.07 39.61
N LEU A 179 -23.47 -67.95 39.83
CA LEU A 179 -24.43 -67.81 40.92
C LEU A 179 -25.63 -68.74 40.73
N ALA A 180 -26.11 -68.89 39.49
CA ALA A 180 -27.19 -69.81 39.15
C ALA A 180 -26.77 -71.29 39.34
N ASP A 181 -25.55 -71.66 38.92
CA ASP A 181 -24.99 -73.01 39.16
C ASP A 181 -24.88 -73.32 40.66
N PHE A 182 -24.51 -72.33 41.47
CA PHE A 182 -24.44 -72.45 42.93
C PHE A 182 -25.84 -72.64 43.54
N ASP A 183 -26.87 -71.87 43.13
CA ASP A 183 -28.26 -72.07 43.59
C ASP A 183 -28.76 -73.48 43.24
N ASP A 184 -28.53 -73.94 42.01
CA ASP A 184 -28.97 -75.27 41.55
C ASP A 184 -28.32 -76.40 42.35
N PHE A 185 -27.04 -76.29 42.70
CA PHE A 185 -26.34 -77.28 43.54
C PHE A 185 -26.92 -77.34 44.97
N PHE A 186 -27.24 -76.19 45.57
CA PHE A 186 -27.75 -76.13 46.95
C PHE A 186 -29.28 -76.29 47.06
N ARG A 187 -30.02 -76.26 45.95
CA ARG A 187 -31.49 -76.43 45.91
C ARG A 187 -32.01 -77.68 46.63
N PRO A 188 -31.39 -78.88 46.54
CA PRO A 188 -31.85 -80.07 47.28
C PRO A 188 -31.67 -79.93 48.80
N ILE A 189 -30.59 -79.26 49.22
CA ILE A 189 -30.27 -79.00 50.63
C ILE A 189 -31.25 -77.95 51.19
N ARG A 190 -31.57 -76.91 50.40
CA ARG A 190 -32.59 -75.91 50.73
C ARG A 190 -33.96 -76.56 50.98
N ASN A 191 -34.42 -77.46 50.09
CA ASN A 191 -35.70 -78.16 50.27
C ASN A 191 -35.77 -78.99 51.57
N TYR A 192 -34.64 -79.57 52.01
CA TYR A 192 -34.57 -80.33 53.25
C TYR A 192 -34.76 -79.43 54.49
N PHE A 193 -34.11 -78.26 54.52
CA PHE A 193 -34.19 -77.34 55.66
C PHE A 193 -35.52 -76.56 55.75
N TYR A 194 -36.21 -76.33 54.63
CA TYR A 194 -37.54 -75.68 54.65
C TYR A 194 -38.68 -76.61 55.11
N TRP A 195 -38.48 -77.94 55.05
CA TRP A 195 -39.49 -78.93 55.44
C TRP A 195 -39.50 -79.23 56.95
N GLU A 196 -38.44 -78.86 57.70
CA GLU A 196 -38.31 -79.15 59.12
C GLU A 196 -38.99 -78.08 60.02
N PRO A 197 -40.04 -78.42 60.79
CA PRO A 197 -40.85 -77.43 61.52
C PRO A 197 -40.16 -76.71 62.68
N HIS A 198 -38.98 -77.16 63.13
CA HIS A 198 -38.27 -76.65 64.33
C HIS A 198 -36.91 -75.99 63.99
N CYS A 199 -36.72 -75.58 62.73
CA CYS A 199 -35.46 -74.98 62.24
C CYS A 199 -35.05 -73.68 62.97
N PHE A 200 -35.96 -73.01 63.68
CA PHE A 200 -35.65 -71.80 64.48
C PHE A 200 -34.83 -72.09 65.75
N ASP A 201 -34.89 -73.31 66.30
CA ASP A 201 -34.24 -73.66 67.57
C ASP A 201 -32.85 -74.31 67.38
N ILE A 202 -32.44 -74.58 66.13
CA ILE A 202 -31.14 -75.20 65.80
C ILE A 202 -30.23 -74.13 65.16
N PRO A 203 -29.13 -73.71 65.81
CA PRO A 203 -28.28 -72.59 65.36
C PRO A 203 -27.74 -72.73 63.93
N VAL A 204 -27.47 -73.96 63.49
CA VAL A 204 -26.96 -74.25 62.13
C VAL A 204 -28.07 -74.19 61.07
N CYS A 205 -29.31 -74.53 61.43
CA CYS A 205 -30.44 -74.48 60.49
C CYS A 205 -30.85 -73.02 60.21
N TRP A 206 -30.89 -72.20 61.25
CA TRP A 206 -31.21 -70.77 61.15
C TRP A 206 -30.14 -69.97 60.39
N SER A 207 -28.84 -70.25 60.61
CA SER A 207 -27.75 -69.56 59.91
C SER A 207 -27.73 -69.89 58.41
N MET A 208 -27.92 -71.16 58.05
CA MET A 208 -27.98 -71.58 56.64
C MET A 208 -29.20 -70.99 55.93
N ARG A 209 -30.36 -70.92 56.60
CA ARG A 209 -31.56 -70.29 56.04
C ARG A 209 -31.37 -68.79 55.78
N SER A 210 -30.75 -68.06 56.71
CA SER A 210 -30.46 -66.62 56.56
C SER A 210 -29.52 -66.33 55.38
N ILE A 211 -28.53 -67.19 55.15
CA ILE A 211 -27.61 -67.09 54.01
C ILE A 211 -28.36 -67.30 52.68
N PHE A 212 -29.26 -68.28 52.61
CA PHE A 212 -30.06 -68.51 51.40
C PHE A 212 -31.09 -67.39 51.15
N GLU A 213 -31.74 -66.85 52.18
CA GLU A 213 -32.66 -65.70 52.03
C GLU A 213 -31.91 -64.43 51.57
N SER A 214 -30.65 -64.24 51.97
CA SER A 214 -29.79 -63.15 51.47
C SER A 214 -29.40 -63.34 50.00
N LEU A 215 -29.18 -64.57 49.54
CA LEU A 215 -28.84 -64.88 48.15
C LEU A 215 -30.05 -64.74 47.22
N ASP A 216 -31.24 -65.15 47.67
CA ASP A 216 -32.50 -64.96 46.92
C ASP A 216 -32.88 -63.48 46.75
N GLY A 217 -32.38 -62.57 47.61
CA GLY A 217 -32.59 -61.14 47.47
C GLY A 217 -31.69 -60.43 46.45
N ILE A 218 -30.69 -61.12 45.89
CA ILE A 218 -29.67 -60.56 44.99
C ILE A 218 -29.86 -61.01 43.53
N ASN A 219 -30.60 -62.11 43.29
CA ASN A 219 -31.08 -62.53 41.96
C ASN A 219 -32.32 -61.75 41.52
#